data_AF-A0A2S0WYI9-F1
#
_entry.id   AF-A0A2S0WYI9-F1
#
_cell.length_a   1.000
_cell.length_b   1.000
_cell.length_c   1.000
_cell.angle_alpha   90.00
_cell.angle_beta   90.00
_cell.angle_gamma   90.00
#
_symmetry.space_group_name_H-M   'P 1'
#
loop_
_entity.id
_entity.type
_entity.pdbx_description
1 polymer ?
#
loop_
_entity_poly.entity_id
_entity_poly.type
_entity_poly.pdbx_seq_one_letter_code
_entity_poly.pdbx_strand_id
1 'polypeptide(L)'
;MTASLTLVVLMAVLFGAGISIMLERSLTRVLIGFLLVGNAVNILIYVMSGTPGLAPILGEGVDADDISDPLPQAFVLTAIVINLGITAFMLALIYRSWWLAQLGAMGDLVDDEADMAEDAEEAADLIRSSAADDQAIQDLIDASDEEPDEELELEASARDDLDTRPGGAP
;
A
#
# COMPACT_ATOMS: atom_id res chain seq x y z
N MET A 1 -39.87 -33.23 -26.04
CA MET A 1 -38.80 -32.60 -25.26
C MET A 1 -39.38 -31.41 -24.52
N THR A 2 -39.52 -31.48 -23.19
CA THR A 2 -39.93 -30.34 -22.38
C THR A 2 -38.72 -29.89 -21.59
N ALA A 3 -37.97 -28.91 -22.10
CA ALA A 3 -36.93 -28.26 -21.31
C ALA A 3 -37.60 -27.59 -20.10
N SER A 4 -37.02 -27.77 -18.91
CA SER A 4 -37.55 -27.12 -17.69
C SER A 4 -37.38 -25.61 -17.82
N LEU A 5 -38.49 -24.88 -17.94
CA LEU A 5 -38.49 -23.42 -18.03
C LEU A 5 -37.72 -22.79 -16.87
N THR A 6 -37.83 -23.37 -15.68
CA THR A 6 -37.11 -22.94 -14.48
C THR A 6 -35.59 -22.99 -14.68
N LEU A 7 -35.06 -24.07 -15.25
CA LEU A 7 -33.61 -24.19 -15.52
C LEU A 7 -33.15 -23.19 -16.57
N VAL A 8 -33.96 -22.95 -17.60
CA VAL A 8 -33.65 -21.98 -18.66
C VAL A 8 -33.60 -20.55 -18.11
N VAL A 9 -34.59 -20.17 -17.30
CA VAL A 9 -34.62 -18.85 -16.66
C VAL A 9 -33.45 -18.69 -15.68
N LEU A 10 -33.18 -19.72 -14.86
CA LEU A 10 -32.04 -19.70 -13.93
C LEU A 10 -30.72 -19.53 -14.68
N MET A 11 -30.50 -20.29 -15.74
CA MET A 11 -29.32 -20.18 -16.61
C MET A 11 -29.17 -18.77 -17.18
N ALA A 12 -30.26 -18.19 -17.71
CA ALA A 12 -30.25 -16.84 -18.28
C ALA A 12 -29.90 -15.76 -17.24
N VAL A 13 -30.44 -15.88 -16.03
CA VAL A 13 -30.12 -14.97 -14.90
C VAL A 13 -28.65 -15.11 -14.49
N LEU A 14 -28.12 -16.33 -14.40
CA LEU A 14 -26.71 -16.55 -14.05
C LEU A 14 -25.76 -15.99 -15.13
N PHE A 15 -26.07 -16.17 -16.42
CA PHE A 15 -25.30 -15.54 -17.50
C PHE A 15 -25.39 -14.01 -17.44
N GLY A 16 -26.61 -13.47 -17.30
CA GLY A 16 -26.83 -12.02 -17.24
C GLY A 16 -26.09 -11.37 -16.07
N ALA A 17 -26.25 -11.92 -14.86
CA ALA A 17 -25.57 -11.43 -13.67
C ALA A 17 -24.05 -11.66 -13.73
N GLY A 18 -23.62 -12.85 -14.15
CA GLY A 18 -22.20 -13.21 -14.24
C GLY A 18 -21.44 -12.33 -15.22
N ILE A 19 -21.97 -12.15 -16.43
CA ILE A 19 -21.38 -11.26 -17.44
C ILE A 19 -21.40 -9.82 -16.94
N SER A 20 -22.53 -9.33 -16.40
CA SER A 20 -22.62 -7.93 -15.93
C SER A 20 -21.57 -7.59 -14.87
N ILE A 21 -21.34 -8.49 -13.90
CA ILE A 21 -20.33 -8.31 -12.85
C ILE A 21 -18.91 -8.48 -13.43
N MET A 22 -18.72 -9.33 -14.44
CA MET A 22 -17.42 -9.53 -15.10
C MET A 22 -16.93 -8.28 -15.87
N LEU A 23 -17.83 -7.38 -16.25
CA LEU A 23 -17.47 -6.10 -16.87
C LEU A 23 -16.96 -5.05 -15.85
N GLU A 24 -17.00 -5.34 -14.54
CA GLU A 24 -16.54 -4.40 -13.52
C GLU A 24 -15.01 -4.41 -13.36
N ARG A 25 -14.44 -3.28 -12.90
CA ARG A 25 -12.98 -3.09 -12.79
C ARG A 25 -12.32 -3.94 -11.70
N SER A 26 -13.08 -4.48 -10.76
CA SER A 26 -12.53 -5.21 -9.61
C SER A 26 -12.25 -6.67 -9.96
N LEU A 27 -11.01 -7.12 -9.77
CA LEU A 27 -10.61 -8.52 -10.04
C LEU A 27 -11.43 -9.54 -9.23
N THR A 28 -11.78 -9.22 -7.98
CA THR A 28 -12.65 -10.06 -7.14
C THR A 28 -14.05 -10.20 -7.73
N ARG A 29 -14.53 -9.15 -8.40
CA ARG A 29 -15.84 -9.17 -9.05
C ARG A 29 -15.80 -9.95 -10.36
N VAL A 30 -14.73 -9.79 -11.15
CA VAL A 30 -14.44 -10.66 -12.30
C VAL A 30 -14.41 -12.13 -11.88
N LEU A 31 -13.84 -12.45 -10.71
CA LEU A 31 -13.85 -13.79 -10.13
C LEU A 31 -15.26 -14.31 -9.88
N ILE A 32 -16.07 -13.55 -9.16
CA ILE A 32 -17.48 -13.93 -8.90
C ILE A 32 -18.24 -14.10 -10.23
N GLY A 33 -17.96 -13.25 -11.23
CA GLY A 33 -18.52 -13.36 -12.59
C GLY A 33 -18.18 -14.69 -13.26
N PHE A 34 -16.91 -15.11 -13.23
CA PHE A 34 -16.48 -16.41 -13.76
C PHE A 34 -17.14 -17.59 -13.03
N LEU A 35 -17.31 -17.51 -11.70
CA LEU A 35 -18.02 -18.55 -10.96
C LEU A 35 -19.49 -18.65 -11.40
N LEU A 36 -20.17 -17.52 -11.56
CA LEU A 36 -21.57 -17.48 -12.01
C LEU A 36 -21.74 -18.02 -13.43
N VAL A 37 -20.91 -17.56 -14.37
CA VAL A 37 -20.91 -18.02 -15.77
C VAL A 37 -20.57 -19.50 -15.85
N GLY A 38 -19.58 -19.97 -15.08
CA GLY A 38 -19.20 -21.40 -15.04
C GLY A 38 -20.36 -22.29 -14.60
N ASN A 39 -21.13 -21.87 -13.59
CA ASN A 39 -22.36 -22.57 -13.20
C ASN A 39 -23.45 -22.48 -14.26
N ALA A 40 -23.59 -21.35 -14.95
CA ALA A 40 -24.54 -21.18 -16.05
C ALA A 40 -24.25 -22.15 -17.21
N VAL A 41 -22.98 -22.32 -17.57
CA VAL A 41 -22.53 -23.28 -18.60
C VAL A 41 -22.83 -24.72 -18.18
N ASN A 42 -22.63 -25.08 -16.91
CA ASN A 42 -23.00 -26.40 -16.42
C ASN A 42 -24.50 -26.68 -16.56
N ILE A 43 -25.35 -25.69 -16.25
CA ILE A 43 -26.80 -25.79 -16.46
C ILE A 43 -27.14 -25.89 -17.95
N LEU A 44 -26.46 -25.13 -18.82
CA LEU A 44 -26.66 -25.20 -20.27
C LEU A 44 -26.41 -26.62 -20.81
N ILE A 45 -25.30 -27.25 -20.42
CA ILE A 45 -24.97 -28.62 -20.81
C ILE A 45 -26.03 -29.59 -20.29
N TYR A 46 -26.49 -29.41 -19.04
CA TYR A 46 -27.54 -30.25 -18.46
C TYR A 46 -28.88 -30.11 -19.20
N VAL A 47 -29.30 -28.90 -19.56
CA VAL A 47 -30.52 -28.67 -20.36
C VAL A 47 -30.41 -29.31 -21.75
N MET A 48 -29.21 -29.35 -22.34
CA MET A 48 -28.95 -30.05 -23.61
C MET A 48 -28.95 -31.58 -23.49
N SER A 49 -28.80 -32.15 -22.28
CA SER A 49 -28.66 -33.59 -22.04
C SER A 49 -29.92 -34.42 -22.33
N GLY A 50 -31.06 -33.79 -22.62
CA GLY A 50 -32.26 -34.49 -23.06
C GLY A 50 -33.11 -35.09 -21.93
N THR A 51 -33.66 -36.27 -22.16
CA THR A 51 -34.66 -36.90 -21.29
C THR A 51 -34.03 -37.34 -19.95
N PRO A 52 -34.66 -37.03 -18.80
CA PRO A 52 -34.21 -37.55 -17.51
C PRO A 52 -34.34 -39.08 -17.49
N GLY A 53 -33.25 -39.77 -17.16
CA GLY A 53 -33.20 -41.21 -16.98
C GLY A 53 -32.50 -41.60 -15.67
N LEU A 54 -32.29 -42.89 -15.47
CA LEU A 54 -31.50 -43.47 -14.38
C LEU A 54 -30.03 -43.06 -14.49
N ALA A 55 -29.30 -43.14 -13.38
CA ALA A 55 -27.86 -42.87 -13.37
C ALA A 55 -27.14 -43.81 -14.36
N PRO A 56 -26.12 -43.33 -15.11
CA PRO A 56 -25.38 -44.12 -16.09
C PRO A 56 -24.39 -45.05 -15.42
N ILE A 57 -24.93 -46.00 -14.66
CA ILE A 57 -24.21 -47.05 -13.98
C ILE A 57 -24.89 -48.34 -14.45
N LEU A 58 -24.15 -49.17 -15.20
CA LEU A 58 -24.66 -50.48 -15.60
C LEU A 58 -24.80 -51.35 -14.35
N GLY A 59 -26.04 -51.75 -14.05
CA GLY A 59 -26.38 -52.70 -12.99
C GLY A 59 -27.25 -53.84 -13.55
N GLU A 60 -27.35 -54.94 -12.80
CA GLU A 60 -28.23 -56.04 -13.16
C GLU A 60 -29.70 -55.57 -13.17
N GLY A 61 -30.42 -55.81 -14.28
CA GLY A 61 -31.85 -55.50 -14.40
C GLY A 61 -32.20 -54.06 -14.83
N VAL A 62 -31.23 -53.25 -15.27
CA VAL A 62 -31.46 -51.92 -15.81
C VAL A 62 -31.40 -51.96 -17.35
N ASP A 63 -32.51 -51.60 -18.01
CA ASP A 63 -32.54 -51.47 -19.47
C ASP A 63 -31.73 -50.25 -19.92
N ALA A 64 -30.95 -50.40 -20.99
CA ALA A 64 -30.06 -49.34 -21.47
C ALA A 64 -30.80 -48.08 -21.94
N ASP A 65 -32.07 -48.23 -22.33
CA ASP A 65 -32.93 -47.13 -22.79
C ASP A 65 -33.48 -46.27 -21.63
N ASP A 66 -33.45 -46.78 -20.40
CA ASP A 66 -33.87 -46.04 -19.20
C ASP A 66 -32.73 -45.21 -18.60
N ILE A 67 -31.51 -45.33 -19.14
CA ILE A 67 -30.32 -44.66 -18.63
C ILE A 67 -30.16 -43.27 -19.26
N SER A 68 -29.79 -42.29 -18.45
CA SER A 68 -29.44 -40.94 -18.91
C SER A 68 -28.13 -40.91 -19.69
N ASP A 69 -28.02 -40.02 -20.69
CA ASP A 69 -26.82 -39.89 -21.53
C ASP A 69 -25.58 -39.58 -20.65
N PRO A 70 -24.53 -40.44 -20.67
CA PRO A 70 -23.31 -40.21 -19.90
C PRO A 70 -22.43 -39.10 -20.47
N LEU A 71 -22.58 -38.75 -21.75
CA LEU A 71 -21.68 -37.81 -22.43
C LEU A 71 -21.77 -36.38 -21.86
N PRO A 72 -22.97 -35.78 -21.67
CA PRO A 72 -23.11 -34.49 -21.00
C PRO A 72 -22.57 -34.48 -19.57
N GLN A 73 -22.67 -35.61 -18.85
CA GLN A 73 -22.18 -35.71 -17.46
C GLN A 73 -20.66 -35.64 -17.39
N ALA A 74 -19.97 -36.32 -18.31
CA ALA A 74 -18.52 -36.21 -18.45
C ALA A 74 -18.09 -34.78 -18.78
N PHE A 75 -18.81 -34.09 -19.68
CA PHE A 75 -18.52 -32.70 -20.03
C PHE A 75 -18.70 -31.75 -18.85
N VAL A 76 -19.75 -31.92 -18.03
CA VAL A 76 -19.94 -31.10 -16.82
C VAL A 76 -18.79 -31.31 -15.83
N LEU A 77 -18.35 -32.55 -15.61
CA LEU A 77 -17.21 -32.83 -14.73
C LEU A 77 -15.92 -32.14 -15.23
N THR A 78 -15.65 -32.21 -16.54
CA THR A 78 -14.50 -31.51 -17.15
C THR A 78 -14.62 -30.00 -17.00
N ALA A 79 -15.81 -29.43 -17.25
CA ALA A 79 -16.06 -28.01 -17.11
C ALA A 79 -15.83 -27.52 -15.67
N ILE A 80 -16.26 -28.29 -14.66
CA ILE A 80 -16.02 -27.99 -13.24
C ILE A 80 -14.53 -27.92 -12.93
N VAL A 81 -13.73 -28.88 -13.41
CA VAL A 81 -12.27 -28.90 -13.14
C VAL A 81 -11.57 -27.74 -13.83
N ILE A 82 -11.94 -27.41 -15.07
CA ILE A 82 -11.40 -26.24 -15.78
C ILE A 82 -11.75 -24.95 -15.04
N ASN A 83 -13.01 -24.80 -14.61
CA ASN A 83 -13.45 -23.63 -13.85
C ASN A 83 -12.72 -23.52 -12.51
N LEU A 84 -12.45 -24.63 -11.82
CA LEU A 84 -11.63 -24.65 -10.61
C LEU A 84 -10.20 -24.17 -10.90
N GLY A 85 -9.60 -24.62 -12.01
CA GLY A 85 -8.27 -24.19 -12.43
C GLY A 85 -8.20 -22.69 -12.73
N ILE A 86 -9.16 -22.17 -13.49
CA ILE A 86 -9.27 -20.73 -13.79
C ILE A 86 -9.50 -19.93 -12.51
N THR A 87 -10.38 -20.42 -11.63
CA THR A 87 -10.67 -19.80 -10.33
C THR A 87 -9.42 -19.73 -9.45
N ALA A 88 -8.70 -20.85 -9.28
CA ALA A 88 -7.46 -20.90 -8.51
C ALA A 88 -6.39 -19.97 -9.10
N PHE A 89 -6.23 -19.96 -10.42
CA PHE A 89 -5.33 -19.05 -11.12
C PHE A 89 -5.69 -17.59 -10.86
N MET A 90 -6.97 -17.24 -10.94
CA MET A 90 -7.40 -15.86 -10.75
C MET A 90 -7.32 -15.44 -9.28
N LEU A 91 -7.59 -16.34 -8.32
CA LEU A 91 -7.28 -16.09 -6.91
C LEU A 91 -5.78 -15.82 -6.70
N ALA A 92 -4.89 -16.58 -7.35
CA ALA A 92 -3.46 -16.35 -7.26
C ALA A 92 -3.06 -14.98 -7.84
N LEU A 93 -3.69 -14.54 -8.94
CA LEU A 93 -3.50 -13.20 -9.49
C LEU A 93 -4.04 -12.10 -8.56
N ILE A 94 -5.21 -12.29 -7.97
CA ILE A 94 -5.78 -11.36 -6.98
C ILE A 94 -4.83 -11.22 -5.79
N TYR A 95 -4.37 -12.35 -5.24
CA TYR A 95 -3.42 -12.37 -4.14
C TYR A 95 -2.10 -11.68 -4.51
N ARG A 96 -1.55 -11.99 -5.69
CA ARG A 96 -0.31 -11.37 -6.18
C ARG A 96 -0.47 -9.87 -6.40
N SER A 97 -1.60 -9.43 -6.96
CA SER A 97 -1.90 -8.02 -7.17
C SER A 97 -2.03 -7.28 -5.85
N TRP A 98 -2.68 -7.88 -4.85
CA TRP A 98 -2.79 -7.32 -3.51
C TRP A 98 -1.42 -7.22 -2.83
N TRP A 99 -0.61 -8.27 -2.90
CA TRP A 99 0.75 -8.29 -2.34
C TRP A 99 1.65 -7.20 -2.96
N LEU A 100 1.61 -7.03 -4.29
CA LEU A 100 2.37 -6.00 -4.98
C LEU A 100 1.91 -4.58 -4.62
N ALA A 101 0.59 -4.37 -4.48
CA ALA A 101 0.06 -3.10 -4.02
C ALA A 101 0.51 -2.76 -2.59
N GLN A 102 0.59 -3.77 -1.72
CA GLN A 102 1.07 -3.60 -0.35
C GLN A 102 2.57 -3.26 -0.28
N LEU A 103 3.39 -3.90 -1.12
CA LEU A 103 4.83 -3.59 -1.21
C LEU A 103 5.07 -2.16 -1.68
N GLY A 104 4.32 -1.70 -2.70
CA GLY A 104 4.42 -0.31 -3.16
C GLY A 104 4.09 0.68 -2.05
N ALA A 105 3.04 0.42 -1.26
CA ALA A 105 2.66 1.26 -0.13
C ALA A 105 3.71 1.27 1.00
N MET A 106 4.49 0.20 1.18
CA MET A 106 5.54 0.16 2.21
C MET A 106 6.81 0.86 1.76
N GLY A 107 7.13 0.85 0.46
CA GLY A 107 8.24 1.63 -0.10
C GLY A 107 8.01 3.13 0.05
N ASP A 108 6.80 3.59 -0.23
CA ASP A 108 6.38 5.01 -0.10
C ASP A 108 6.62 5.56 1.31
N LEU A 109 6.42 4.73 2.35
CA LEU A 109 6.61 5.14 3.75
C LEU A 109 8.08 5.17 4.20
N VAL A 110 8.97 4.41 3.53
CA VAL A 110 10.40 4.35 3.89
C VAL A 110 11.12 5.58 3.36
N ASP A 111 10.76 6.04 2.17
CA ASP A 111 11.31 7.27 1.58
C ASP A 111 10.94 8.49 2.46
N ASP A 112 9.67 8.59 2.91
CA ASP A 112 9.21 9.68 3.79
C ASP A 112 9.99 9.75 5.13
N GLU A 113 10.29 8.62 5.77
CA GLU A 113 11.02 8.60 7.05
C GLU A 113 12.51 8.92 6.87
N ALA A 114 13.11 8.43 5.77
CA ALA A 114 14.51 8.69 5.46
C ALA A 114 14.74 10.17 5.13
N ASP A 115 13.86 10.75 4.31
CA ASP A 115 13.91 12.16 3.93
C ASP A 115 13.74 13.07 5.16
N MET A 116 12.79 12.75 6.06
CA MET A 116 12.59 13.49 7.31
C MET A 116 13.80 13.42 8.26
N ALA A 117 14.48 12.27 8.31
CA ALA A 117 15.68 12.10 9.12
C ALA A 117 16.87 12.89 8.55
N GLU A 118 17.04 12.88 7.23
CA GLU A 118 18.07 13.65 6.53
C GLU A 118 17.87 15.16 6.73
N ASP A 119 16.64 15.67 6.54
CA ASP A 119 16.28 17.07 6.78
C ASP A 119 16.55 17.50 8.24
N ALA A 120 16.27 16.62 9.21
CA ALA A 120 16.51 16.89 10.62
C ALA A 120 18.00 16.91 10.97
N GLU A 121 18.80 16.03 10.37
CA GLU A 121 20.24 15.99 10.53
C GLU A 121 20.90 17.23 9.90
N GLU A 122 20.48 17.63 8.70
CA GLU A 122 20.95 18.84 8.03
C GLU A 122 20.63 20.09 8.86
N ALA A 123 19.41 20.19 9.39
CA ALA A 123 19.03 21.29 10.28
C ALA A 123 19.87 21.32 11.56
N ALA A 124 20.19 20.16 12.15
CA ALA A 124 21.02 20.07 13.35
C ALA A 124 22.48 20.48 13.08
N ASP A 125 23.02 20.13 11.91
CA ASP A 125 24.37 20.51 11.49
C ASP A 125 24.49 22.01 11.24
N LEU A 126 23.48 22.63 10.61
CA LEU A 126 23.42 24.08 10.42
C LEU A 126 23.41 24.83 11.76
N ILE A 127 22.63 24.36 12.75
CA ILE A 127 22.59 24.96 14.09
C ILE A 127 23.95 24.82 14.77
N ARG A 128 24.62 23.67 14.66
CA ARG A 128 25.94 23.45 15.24
C ARG A 128 27.00 24.36 14.62
N SER A 129 26.97 24.54 13.30
CA SER A 129 27.86 25.47 12.60
C SER A 129 27.63 26.90 13.03
N SER A 130 26.37 27.37 13.07
CA SER A 130 26.03 28.72 13.50
C SER A 130 26.49 29.01 14.92
N ALA A 131 26.29 28.07 15.85
CA ALA A 131 26.71 28.24 17.23
C ALA A 131 28.25 28.31 17.37
N ALA A 132 28.98 27.56 16.54
CA ALA A 132 30.44 27.64 16.51
C ALA A 132 30.94 28.97 15.96
N ASP A 133 30.29 29.50 14.92
CA ASP A 133 30.60 30.82 14.35
C ASP A 133 30.33 31.95 15.35
N ASP A 134 29.18 31.91 16.04
CA ASP A 134 28.83 32.89 17.08
C ASP A 134 29.84 32.87 18.24
N GLN A 135 30.27 31.68 18.65
CA GLN A 135 31.28 31.51 19.71
C GLN A 135 32.64 32.08 19.29
N ALA A 136 33.07 31.83 18.05
CA ALA A 136 34.32 32.39 17.53
C ALA A 136 34.29 33.93 17.45
N ILE A 137 33.14 34.52 17.16
CA ILE A 137 32.96 35.98 17.19
C ILE A 137 33.08 36.51 18.62
N GLN A 138 32.49 35.82 19.59
CA GLN A 138 32.53 36.25 20.99
C GLN A 138 33.94 36.16 21.58
N ASP A 139 34.69 35.10 21.28
CA ASP A 139 36.09 34.96 21.67
C ASP A 139 36.96 36.10 21.13
N LEU A 140 36.69 36.58 19.90
CA LEU A 140 37.38 37.73 19.30
C LEU A 140 37.04 39.05 20.00
N ILE A 141 35.80 39.22 20.46
CA ILE A 141 35.38 40.41 21.21
C ILE A 141 36.04 40.43 22.59
N ASP A 142 35.98 39.32 23.32
CA ASP A 142 36.55 39.22 24.66
C ASP A 142 38.07 39.44 24.63
N ALA A 143 38.77 38.91 23.62
CA ALA A 143 40.21 39.15 23.43
C ALA A 143 40.56 40.61 23.07
N SER A 144 39.59 41.39 22.53
CA SER A 144 39.79 42.80 22.21
C SER A 144 39.55 43.74 23.40
N ASP A 145 38.85 43.29 24.43
CA ASP A 145 38.59 44.04 25.67
C ASP A 145 39.73 43.92 26.71
N GLU A 146 40.73 43.03 26.49
CA GLU A 146 41.82 42.74 27.44
C GLU A 146 43.12 43.59 27.30
N GLU A 147 43.16 44.66 26.51
CA GLU A 147 44.22 45.69 26.55
C GLU A 147 43.61 47.12 26.50
N PRO A 148 44.11 48.18 27.21
CA PRO A 148 44.96 48.28 28.42
C PRO A 148 44.41 49.27 29.50
N ASP A 149 44.69 49.11 30.80
CA ASP A 149 44.34 50.14 31.82
C ASP A 149 45.33 50.31 32.99
N GLU A 150 46.56 49.78 32.94
CA GLU A 150 47.52 49.96 34.05
C GLU A 150 48.38 51.24 33.96
N GLU A 151 48.39 51.96 32.83
CA GLU A 151 49.31 53.10 32.63
C GLU A 151 48.72 54.49 32.99
N LEU A 152 47.40 54.60 33.20
CA LEU A 152 46.72 55.89 33.42
C LEU A 152 46.54 56.30 34.89
N GLU A 153 46.62 55.37 35.85
CA GLU A 153 46.45 55.70 37.28
C GLU A 153 47.71 56.31 37.94
N LEU A 154 48.89 56.07 37.38
CA LEU A 154 50.15 56.58 37.94
C LEU A 154 50.43 58.06 37.60
N GLU A 155 49.91 58.60 36.49
CA GLU A 155 50.11 60.01 36.12
C GLU A 155 49.11 60.98 36.77
N ALA A 156 47.94 60.51 37.22
CA ALA A 156 46.93 61.36 37.86
C ALA A 156 47.30 61.71 39.32
N SER A 157 47.92 60.77 40.04
CA SER A 157 48.35 60.96 41.44
C SER A 157 49.51 61.97 41.57
N ALA A 158 50.43 62.02 40.60
CA ALA A 158 51.60 62.91 40.65
C ALA A 158 51.29 64.40 40.36
N ARG A 159 50.06 64.72 39.89
CA ARG A 159 49.66 66.11 39.57
C ARG A 159 48.95 66.83 40.71
N ASP A 160 48.41 66.12 41.69
CA ASP A 160 47.61 66.68 42.80
C ASP A 160 48.48 67.26 43.94
N ASP A 161 49.73 66.82 44.07
CA ASP A 161 50.64 67.25 45.15
C ASP A 161 51.29 68.64 44.96
N LEU A 162 51.06 69.32 43.84
CA LEU A 162 51.71 70.61 43.53
C LEU A 162 50.89 71.87 43.87
N ASP A 163 49.63 71.78 44.31
CA ASP A 163 48.74 72.95 44.45
C ASP A 163 48.37 73.36 45.89
N THR A 164 49.01 72.80 46.94
CA THR A 164 48.75 73.20 48.34
C THR A 164 49.86 74.09 48.93
N ARG A 165 50.08 75.27 48.35
CA ARG A 165 50.75 76.39 49.05
C ARG A 165 49.89 77.65 49.04
N PRO A 166 49.20 78.00 50.15
CA PRO A 166 48.52 79.28 50.23
C PRO A 166 49.54 80.41 50.48
N GLY A 167 49.58 81.37 49.55
CA GLY A 167 50.31 82.63 49.68
C GLY A 167 49.43 83.80 50.14
N GLY A 168 50.09 84.81 50.73
CA GLY A 168 49.62 86.19 50.94
C GLY A 168 49.11 86.48 52.37
N ALA A 169 49.36 87.60 53.04
CA ALA A 169 49.91 88.94 52.76
C ALA A 169 49.95 89.69 54.14
N PRO A 170 50.32 90.99 54.33
CA PRO A 170 50.70 92.06 53.39
C PRO A 170 52.18 92.45 53.38
#